data_AF-A0A2M8PJS8-F1
#
_entry.id   AF-A0A2M8PJS8-F1
#
_cell.length_a   1.000
_cell.length_b   1.000
_cell.length_c   1.000
_cell.angle_alpha   90.00
_cell.angle_beta   90.00
_cell.angle_gamma   90.00
#
_symmetry.space_group_name_H-M   'P 1'
#
loop_
_entity.id
_entity.type
_entity.pdbx_description
1 polymer ?
#
loop_
_entity_poly.entity_id
_entity_poly.type
_entity_poly.pdbx_seq_one_letter_code
_entity_poly.pdbx_strand_id
1 'polypeptide(L)' 'VGGVHGLDDEDEDIRVHVMSLEQSIAWLNEGVINNAAAIIALQWLWINKQQLREKWAE' A
#
# COMPACT_ATOMS: atom_id res chain seq x y z
N VAL A 1 1.41 -6.68 12.78
CA VAL A 1 1.69 -6.65 11.33
C VAL A 1 0.78 -7.70 10.70
N GLY A 2 -0.15 -7.27 9.84
CA GLY A 2 -1.35 -8.04 9.48
C GLY A 2 -2.40 -8.03 10.60
N GLY A 3 -3.67 -8.30 10.24
CA GLY A 3 -4.77 -8.38 11.19
C GLY A 3 -6.14 -8.07 10.57
N VAL A 4 -7.18 -8.34 11.36
CA VAL A 4 -8.52 -7.78 11.14
C VAL A 4 -8.68 -6.65 12.16
N HIS A 5 -9.15 -5.49 11.69
CA HIS A 5 -9.25 -4.25 12.43
C HIS A 5 -10.60 -3.58 12.14
N GLY A 6 -10.98 -2.65 13.01
CA GLY A 6 -12.28 -2.00 13.03
C GLY A 6 -12.78 -1.93 14.47
N LEU A 7 -13.42 -0.83 14.84
CA LEU A 7 -14.14 -0.69 16.10
C LEU A 7 -15.64 -0.82 15.84
N ASP A 8 -16.38 -1.36 16.81
CA ASP A 8 -17.83 -1.56 16.68
C ASP A 8 -18.59 -0.26 16.34
N ASP A 9 -18.07 0.89 16.75
CA ASP A 9 -18.68 2.21 16.54
C ASP A 9 -18.28 2.89 15.20
N GLU A 10 -17.35 2.31 14.43
CA GLU A 10 -16.80 2.93 13.20
C GLU A 10 -17.42 2.39 11.90
N ASP A 11 -18.20 1.30 11.96
CA ASP A 11 -18.79 0.63 10.78
C ASP A 11 -17.74 0.22 9.71
N GLU A 12 -16.53 -0.10 10.16
CA GLU A 12 -15.42 -0.54 9.31
C GLU A 12 -15.03 -1.99 9.62
N ASP A 13 -14.92 -2.83 8.58
CA ASP A 13 -14.36 -4.19 8.66
C ASP A 13 -13.10 -4.27 7.77
N ILE A 14 -11.93 -4.08 8.38
CA ILE A 14 -10.66 -3.90 7.68
C ILE A 14 -9.79 -5.13 7.82
N ARG A 15 -9.39 -5.70 6.69
CA ARG A 15 -8.36 -6.75 6.64
C ARG A 15 -7.04 -6.21 6.10
N VAL A 16 -5.99 -6.23 6.93
CA VAL A 16 -4.66 -5.74 6.55
C VAL A 16 -3.84 -6.81 5.84
N HIS A 17 -3.33 -6.46 4.67
CA HIS A 17 -2.39 -7.26 3.88
C HIS A 17 -1.00 -6.62 3.87
N VAL A 18 0.02 -7.39 4.20
CA VAL A 18 1.42 -6.96 4.13
C VAL A 18 2.05 -7.71 2.96
N MET A 19 2.61 -6.97 2.01
CA MET A 19 3.20 -7.51 0.79
C MET A 19 4.41 -6.70 0.36
N SER A 20 5.22 -7.26 -0.53
CA SER A 20 6.32 -6.52 -1.15
C SER A 20 5.79 -5.42 -2.07
N LEU A 21 6.59 -4.35 -2.25
CA LEU A 21 6.23 -3.30 -3.20
C LEU A 21 6.10 -3.89 -4.62
N GLU A 22 6.99 -4.80 -4.99
CA GLU A 22 7.02 -5.45 -6.30
C GLU A 22 5.69 -6.20 -6.58
N GLN A 23 5.16 -6.92 -5.58
CA GLN A 23 3.85 -7.58 -5.70
C GLN A 23 2.71 -6.58 -5.85
N SER A 24 2.73 -5.48 -5.07
CA SER A 24 1.68 -4.46 -5.15
C SER A 24 1.67 -3.76 -6.52
N ILE A 25 2.83 -3.59 -7.15
CA ILE A 25 2.93 -3.03 -8.51
C ILE A 25 2.41 -4.03 -9.56
N ALA A 26 2.70 -5.32 -9.42
CA ALA A 26 2.10 -6.33 -10.30
C ALA A 26 0.56 -6.31 -10.22
N TRP A 27 0.00 -6.27 -9.02
CA TRP A 27 -1.45 -6.19 -8.81
C TRP A 27 -2.07 -4.89 -9.31
N LEU A 28 -1.35 -3.78 -9.24
CA LEU A 28 -1.77 -2.52 -9.85
C LEU A 28 -1.87 -2.67 -11.38
N ASN A 29 -0.86 -3.26 -12.03
CA ASN A 29 -0.85 -3.47 -13.48
C ASN A 29 -1.92 -4.47 -13.95
N GLU A 30 -2.26 -5.46 -13.12
CA GLU A 30 -3.34 -6.43 -13.36
C GLU A 30 -4.74 -5.85 -13.06
N GLY A 31 -4.84 -4.66 -12.48
CA GLY A 31 -6.11 -4.03 -12.10
C GLY A 31 -6.75 -4.61 -10.82
N VAL A 32 -6.02 -5.44 -10.07
CA VAL A 32 -6.43 -5.94 -8.74
C VAL A 32 -6.49 -4.79 -7.73
N ILE A 33 -5.49 -3.89 -7.77
CA ILE A 33 -5.53 -2.62 -7.03
C ILE A 33 -6.00 -1.53 -7.99
N ASN A 34 -7.25 -1.08 -7.84
CA ASN A 34 -7.91 -0.21 -8.81
C ASN A 34 -8.50 1.09 -8.23
N ASN A 35 -8.33 1.37 -6.92
CA ASN A 35 -8.77 2.65 -6.35
C ASN A 35 -7.73 3.75 -6.61
N ALA A 36 -8.21 4.96 -6.89
CA ALA A 36 -7.36 6.07 -7.32
C ALA A 36 -6.27 6.43 -6.30
N ALA A 37 -6.60 6.44 -5.01
CA ALA A 37 -5.64 6.79 -3.95
C ALA A 37 -4.47 5.80 -3.89
N ALA A 38 -4.76 4.49 -3.90
CA ALA A 38 -3.73 3.46 -3.89
C ALA A 38 -2.88 3.48 -5.17
N ILE A 39 -3.51 3.70 -6.34
CA ILE A 39 -2.77 3.81 -7.61
C ILE A 39 -1.74 4.94 -7.54
N ILE A 40 -2.16 6.14 -7.15
CA ILE A 40 -1.28 7.31 -7.07
C ILE A 40 -0.15 7.08 -6.05
N ALA A 41 -0.49 6.58 -4.86
CA ALA A 41 0.47 6.36 -3.80
C ALA A 41 1.52 5.29 -4.18
N LEU A 42 1.09 4.16 -4.75
CA LEU A 42 2.00 3.09 -5.15
C LEU A 42 2.89 3.49 -6.33
N GLN A 43 2.36 4.23 -7.31
CA GLN A 43 3.16 4.77 -8.42
C GLN A 43 4.20 5.78 -7.91
N TRP A 44 3.80 6.70 -7.03
CA TRP A 44 4.74 7.64 -6.42
C TRP A 44 5.83 6.91 -5.63
N LEU A 45 5.46 5.94 -4.80
CA LEU A 45 6.41 5.18 -4.00
C LEU A 45 7.38 4.40 -4.90
N TRP A 46 6.90 3.79 -5.98
CA TRP A 46 7.75 3.10 -6.94
C TRP A 46 8.83 4.01 -7.53
N ILE A 47 8.45 5.22 -7.97
CA ILE A 47 9.37 6.21 -8.55
C ILE A 47 10.38 6.72 -7.50
N ASN A 48 9.94 6.93 -6.25
CA ASN A 48 10.73 7.62 -5.24
C ASN A 48 11.40 6.69 -4.22
N LYS A 49 11.20 5.37 -4.29
CA LYS A 49 11.63 4.37 -3.29
C LYS A 49 13.09 4.54 -2.88
N GLN A 50 13.99 4.69 -3.85
CA GLN A 50 15.42 4.77 -3.57
C GLN A 50 15.78 6.05 -2.79
N GLN A 51 15.37 7.21 -3.30
CA GLN A 51 15.63 8.50 -2.65
C GLN A 51 15.01 8.55 -1.25
N LEU A 52 13.81 7.99 -1.07
CA LEU A 52 13.14 7.93 0.21
C LEU A 52 13.91 7.06 1.21
N ARG A 53 14.42 5.90 0.77
CA ARG A 53 15.24 5.03 1.62
C ARG A 53 16.56 5.65 2.03
N GLU A 54 17.22 6.36 1.12
CA GLU A 54 18.45 7.09 1.42
C GLU A 54 18.18 8.17 2.47
N LYS A 55 17.11 8.97 2.28
CA LYS A 55 16.72 10.04 3.21
C LYS A 55 16.31 9.54 4.61
N TRP A 56 15.76 8.33 4.74
CA TRP A 56 15.33 7.77 6.02
C TRP A 56 16.37 6.86 6.68
N ALA A 57 17.48 6.58 6.01
CA ALA A 57 18.61 5.85 6.59
C ALA A 57 19.55 6.77 7.39
N GLU A 58 19.39 8.09 7.25
CA GLU A 58 19.97 9.13 8.12
C GLU A 58 19.23 9.22 9.46
#